data_AF-A0A9W9NE22-F1
#
_entry.id   AF-A0A9W9NE22-F1
#
_cell.length_a   1.000
_cell.length_b   1.000
_cell.length_c   1.000
_cell.angle_alpha   90.00
_cell.angle_beta   90.00
_cell.angle_gamma   90.00
#
_symmetry.space_group_name_H-M   'P 1'
#
loop_
_entity.id
_entity.type
_entity.pdbx_description
1 polymer ?
#
loop_
_entity_poly.entity_id
_entity_poly.type
_entity_poly.pdbx_seq_one_letter_code
_entity_poly.pdbx_strand_id
1 'polypeptide(L)'
;MREYSWPGPIRREDGRVCETAQEYFCGPFFDNNGRFFYEDLIPDRKLDDTVSFLAGGEREAFLDFAKRMLVWHPDARKTAGELAGHPFLQPRQRSA
;
A
#
# COMPACT_ATOMS: atom_id res chain seq x y z
N MET A 1 -15.66 6.32 -8.19
CA MET A 1 -15.44 7.10 -6.96
C MET A 1 -15.61 8.61 -7.17
N ARG A 2 -15.22 9.20 -8.32
CA ARG A 2 -15.50 10.61 -8.64
C ARG A 2 -16.99 10.97 -8.57
N GLU A 3 -17.86 10.03 -8.95
CA GLU A 3 -19.32 10.22 -9.01
C GLU A 3 -20.07 9.66 -7.79
N TYR A 4 -19.35 9.18 -6.76
CA TYR A 4 -20.02 8.64 -5.57
C TYR A 4 -20.39 9.77 -4.62
N SER A 5 -21.68 10.13 -4.60
CA SER A 5 -22.26 11.00 -3.58
C SER A 5 -22.42 10.24 -2.27
N TRP A 6 -22.05 10.88 -1.17
CA TRP A 6 -22.26 10.29 0.15
C TRP A 6 -23.76 10.23 0.50
N PRO A 7 -24.17 9.27 1.35
CA PRO A 7 -25.57 9.19 1.81
C PRO A 7 -26.07 10.47 2.50
N GLY A 8 -25.15 11.31 2.99
CA GLY A 8 -25.42 12.65 3.46
C GLY A 8 -24.16 13.52 3.40
N PRO A 9 -24.32 14.86 3.41
CA PRO A 9 -23.20 15.78 3.36
C PRO A 9 -22.32 15.68 4.61
N ILE A 10 -21.00 15.76 4.44
CA ILE A 10 -20.00 15.70 5.51
C ILE A 10 -19.33 17.06 5.66
N ARG A 11 -19.13 17.51 6.90
CA ARG A 11 -18.44 18.76 7.23
C ARG A 11 -16.96 18.50 7.48
N ARG A 12 -16.08 19.23 6.78
CA ARG A 12 -14.62 19.23 6.98
C ARG A 12 -14.22 20.08 8.18
N GLU A 13 -12.96 19.92 8.61
CA GLU A 13 -12.34 20.72 9.68
C GLU A 13 -12.35 22.23 9.38
N ASP A 14 -12.24 22.62 8.10
CA ASP A 14 -12.34 24.02 7.65
C ASP A 14 -13.78 24.57 7.61
N GLY A 15 -14.77 23.76 8.00
CA GLY A 15 -16.18 24.11 8.02
C GLY A 15 -16.90 23.96 6.68
N ARG A 16 -16.23 23.57 5.59
CA ARG A 16 -16.85 23.30 4.29
C ARG A 16 -17.72 22.05 4.37
N VAL A 17 -18.95 22.17 3.87
CA VAL A 17 -19.86 21.04 3.68
C VAL A 17 -19.61 20.43 2.31
N CYS A 18 -19.35 19.13 2.26
CA CYS A 18 -19.01 18.38 1.06
C CYS A 18 -20.04 17.27 0.85
N GLU A 19 -20.60 17.18 -0.35
CA GLU A 19 -21.58 16.15 -0.73
C GLU A 19 -20.91 14.92 -1.35
N THR A 20 -19.70 15.11 -1.87
CA THR A 20 -18.93 14.09 -2.57
C THR A 20 -17.56 13.88 -1.92
N ALA A 21 -17.01 12.68 -2.10
CA ALA A 21 -15.64 12.39 -1.71
C ALA A 21 -14.64 13.31 -2.44
N GLN A 22 -14.94 13.70 -3.68
CA GLN A 22 -14.08 14.61 -4.45
C GLN A 22 -13.99 16.00 -3.81
N GLU A 23 -15.11 16.59 -3.39
CA GLU A 23 -15.13 17.86 -2.67
C GLU A 23 -14.38 17.76 -1.34
N TYR A 24 -14.59 16.65 -0.62
CA TYR A 24 -13.97 16.46 0.68
C TYR A 24 -12.45 16.30 0.59
N PHE A 25 -11.96 15.44 -0.30
CA PHE A 25 -10.54 15.16 -0.45
C PHE A 25 -9.81 16.12 -1.40
N CYS A 26 -10.49 17.12 -1.97
CA CYS A 26 -9.93 18.01 -3.00
C CYS A 26 -9.39 17.27 -4.24
N GLY A 27 -10.08 16.20 -4.67
CA GLY A 27 -9.76 15.53 -5.93
C GLY A 27 -10.13 16.38 -7.15
N PRO A 28 -9.79 15.91 -8.37
CA PRO A 28 -9.28 14.59 -8.69
C PRO A 28 -7.76 14.47 -8.48
N PHE A 29 -7.30 13.27 -8.11
CA PHE A 29 -5.88 12.96 -7.94
C PHE A 29 -5.25 12.32 -9.19
N PHE A 30 -6.08 11.77 -10.07
CA PHE A 30 -5.65 11.07 -11.27
C PHE A 30 -6.39 11.62 -12.49
N ASP A 31 -5.76 11.59 -13.66
CA ASP A 31 -6.36 11.94 -14.94
C ASP A 31 -7.31 10.85 -15.47
N ASN A 32 -7.84 11.01 -16.68
CA ASN A 32 -8.73 10.02 -17.30
C ASN A 32 -8.00 8.75 -17.78
N ASN A 33 -6.67 8.80 -17.83
CA ASN A 33 -5.80 7.68 -18.19
C ASN A 33 -5.25 6.97 -16.95
N GLY A 34 -5.65 7.40 -15.74
CA GLY A 34 -5.19 6.83 -14.47
C GLY A 34 -3.80 7.33 -14.02
N ARG A 35 -3.26 8.39 -14.61
CA ARG A 35 -1.99 8.99 -14.20
C ARG A 35 -2.21 9.92 -13.03
N PHE A 36 -1.36 9.84 -12.00
CA PHE A 36 -1.42 10.71 -10.84
C PHE A 36 -1.00 12.14 -11.23
N PHE A 37 -1.73 13.17 -10.80
CA PHE A 37 -1.44 14.56 -11.22
C PHE A 37 -0.16 15.13 -10.62
N TYR A 38 0.24 14.63 -9.45
CA TYR A 38 1.39 15.13 -8.70
C TYR A 38 2.54 14.12 -8.78
N GLU A 39 2.98 13.79 -10.00
CA GLU A 39 4.05 12.80 -10.23
C GLU A 39 5.34 13.17 -9.47
N ASP A 40 5.59 14.46 -9.22
CA ASP A 40 6.68 15.00 -8.42
C ASP A 40 6.63 14.61 -6.92
N LEU A 41 5.44 14.29 -6.39
CA LEU A 41 5.28 13.78 -5.04
C LEU A 41 5.55 12.27 -4.94
N ILE A 42 5.70 11.56 -6.06
CA ILE A 42 6.04 10.15 -6.06
C ILE A 42 7.55 10.03 -5.83
N PRO A 43 8.01 9.49 -4.69
CA PRO A 43 9.43 9.36 -4.44
C PRO A 43 10.06 8.34 -5.39
N ASP A 44 11.23 8.67 -5.94
CA ASP A 44 12.05 7.72 -6.71
C ASP A 44 12.73 6.74 -5.75
N ARG A 45 11.98 5.72 -5.31
CA ARG A 45 12.47 4.65 -4.44
C ARG A 45 11.76 3.35 -4.72
N LYS A 46 12.46 2.25 -4.49
CA LYS A 46 11.93 0.89 -4.55
C LYS A 46 11.69 0.37 -3.14
N LEU A 47 10.89 -0.70 -3.03
CA LEU A 47 10.64 -1.36 -1.75
C LEU A 47 11.94 -1.85 -1.10
N ASP A 48 12.89 -2.33 -1.89
CA ASP A 48 14.12 -2.89 -1.39
C ASP A 48 15.07 -1.82 -0.82
N ASP A 49 14.96 -0.57 -1.28
CA ASP A 49 15.68 0.58 -0.71
C ASP A 49 15.26 0.87 0.74
N THR A 50 14.05 0.46 1.14
CA THR A 50 13.53 0.69 2.51
C THR A 50 14.05 -0.32 3.54
N VAL A 51 14.71 -1.39 3.10
CA VAL A 51 15.21 -2.47 3.98
C VAL A 51 16.72 -2.33 4.15
N SER A 52 17.11 -1.43 5.06
CA SER A 52 18.52 -1.12 5.36
C SER A 52 19.11 -1.95 6.50
N PHE A 53 18.27 -2.59 7.33
CA PHE A 53 18.69 -3.32 8.53
C PHE A 53 19.00 -4.80 8.27
N LEU A 54 18.65 -5.33 7.09
CA LEU A 54 18.96 -6.71 6.67
C LEU A 54 19.94 -6.67 5.50
N ALA A 55 20.79 -7.70 5.41
CA ALA A 55 21.74 -7.86 4.32
C ALA A 55 21.71 -9.28 3.74
N GLY A 56 22.22 -9.43 2.52
CA GLY A 56 22.36 -10.72 1.84
C GLY A 56 21.06 -11.52 1.75
N GLY A 57 21.16 -12.84 1.91
CA GLY A 57 20.02 -13.76 1.75
C GLY A 57 18.88 -13.52 2.74
N GLU A 58 19.14 -12.93 3.92
CA GLU A 58 18.08 -12.57 4.86
C GLU A 58 17.24 -11.40 4.35
N ARG A 59 17.88 -10.40 3.74
CA ARG A 59 17.18 -9.29 3.06
C ARG A 59 16.33 -9.80 1.92
N GLU A 60 16.88 -10.71 1.11
CA GLU A 60 16.16 -11.31 -0.02
C GLU A 60 14.93 -12.11 0.44
N ALA A 61 15.08 -12.94 1.47
CA ALA A 61 13.97 -13.71 2.04
C ALA A 61 12.88 -12.81 2.65
N PHE A 62 13.28 -11.72 3.32
CA PHE A 62 12.33 -10.73 3.83
C PHE A 62 11.58 -10.01 2.72
N LEU A 63 12.28 -9.59 1.65
CA LEU A 63 11.64 -8.91 0.53
C LEU A 63 10.67 -9.83 -0.22
N ASP A 64 11.00 -11.11 -0.38
CA ASP A 64 10.06 -12.09 -0.94
C ASP A 64 8.79 -12.21 -0.07
N PHE A 65 8.98 -12.30 1.24
CA PHE A 65 7.88 -12.31 2.21
C PHE A 65 7.01 -11.05 2.12
N ALA A 66 7.63 -9.85 2.15
CA ALA A 66 6.93 -8.57 2.12
C ALA A 66 6.14 -8.34 0.83
N LYS A 67 6.70 -8.71 -0.32
CA LYS A 67 6.02 -8.60 -1.62
C LYS A 67 4.72 -9.41 -1.68
N ARG A 68 4.64 -10.54 -0.99
CA ARG A 68 3.43 -11.37 -0.90
C ARG A 68 2.31 -10.71 -0.07
N MET A 69 2.67 -9.84 0.87
CA MET A 69 1.73 -9.02 1.67
C MET A 69 1.28 -7.76 0.92
N LEU A 70 2.20 -7.11 0.22
CA LEU A 70 2.00 -5.80 -0.42
C LEU A 70 1.41 -5.90 -1.84
N VAL A 71 0.50 -6.85 -2.06
CA VAL A 71 -0.20 -7.01 -3.34
C VAL A 71 -1.49 -6.20 -3.34
N TRP A 72 -1.68 -5.32 -4.33
CA TRP A 72 -2.86 -4.46 -4.42
C TRP A 72 -4.16 -5.24 -4.63
N HIS A 73 -4.17 -6.19 -5.56
CA HIS A 73 -5.35 -7.00 -5.84
C HIS A 73 -5.63 -7.96 -4.67
N PRO A 74 -6.78 -7.87 -3.99
CA PRO A 74 -7.04 -8.62 -2.76
C PRO A 74 -6.99 -10.14 -2.99
N ASP A 75 -7.57 -10.64 -4.08
CA ASP A 75 -7.59 -12.08 -4.36
C ASP A 75 -6.21 -12.68 -4.70
N ALA A 76 -5.26 -11.83 -5.11
CA ALA A 76 -3.89 -12.25 -5.37
C ALA A 76 -2.98 -12.09 -4.15
N ARG A 77 -3.45 -11.37 -3.12
CA ARG A 77 -2.71 -11.12 -1.88
C ARG A 77 -2.72 -12.38 -1.03
N LYS A 78 -1.56 -12.75 -0.50
CA LYS A 78 -1.47 -13.92 0.38
C LYS A 78 -2.15 -13.63 1.72
N THR A 79 -2.91 -14.62 2.19
CA THR A 79 -3.56 -14.59 3.50
C THR A 79 -2.53 -14.77 4.62
N ALA A 80 -2.89 -14.39 5.85
CA ALA A 80 -2.04 -14.61 7.02
C ALA A 80 -1.66 -16.10 7.20
N GLY A 81 -2.60 -17.02 6.93
CA GLY A 81 -2.37 -18.46 7.02
C GLY A 81 -1.36 -18.97 5.99
N GLU A 82 -1.45 -18.50 4.74
CA GLU A 82 -0.47 -18.85 3.70
C GLU A 82 0.92 -18.25 3.99
N LEU A 83 0.96 -17.05 4.57
CA LEU A 83 2.18 -16.35 4.93
C LEU A 83 2.89 -16.98 6.13
N ALA A 84 2.16 -17.59 7.06
CA ALA A 84 2.72 -18.23 8.26
C ALA A 84 3.73 -19.35 7.92
N GLY A 85 3.55 -20.03 6.79
CA GLY A 85 4.46 -21.07 6.30
C GLY A 85 5.68 -20.54 5.53
N HIS A 86 5.86 -19.22 5.41
CA HIS A 86 6.95 -18.64 4.64
C HIS A 86 8.31 -18.92 5.30
N PRO A 87 9.37 -19.29 4.53
CA PRO A 87 10.71 -19.60 5.07
C PRO A 87 11.29 -18.50 5.96
N PHE A 88 11.04 -17.23 5.64
CA PHE A 88 11.49 -16.09 6.45
C PHE A 88 11.00 -16.13 7.91
N LEU A 89 9.79 -16.68 8.16
CA LEU A 89 9.22 -16.78 9.50
C LEU A 89 9.57 -18.09 10.21
N GLN A 90 10.21 -19.04 9.52
CA GLN A 90 10.55 -20.33 10.12
C GLN A 90 11.75 -20.20 11.05
N PRO A 91 11.78 -20.96 12.16
CA PRO A 91 12.95 -21.02 13.01
C PRO A 91 14.20 -21.40 12.20
N ARG A 92 15.29 -20.63 12.36
CA ARG A 92 16.59 -21.06 11.84
C ARG A 92 16.96 -22.37 12.53
N GLN A 93 17.23 -23.43 11.76
CA GLN A 93 17.78 -24.66 12.34
C GLN A 93 19.10 -24.29 13.03
N ARG A 94 19.14 -24.45 14.35
CA ARG A 94 20.42 -24.41 15.08
C ARG A 94 21.19 -25.65 14.66
N SER A 95 22.32 -25.46 13.98
CA SER A 95 23.30 -26.52 13.84
C SER A 95 23.70 -26.97 15.26
N ALA A 96 23.51 -28.25 15.55
CA ALA A 96 23.97 -28.87 16.78
C ALA A 96 25.50 -28.94 16.82
#